data_AF-A0A1I0JK27-F1
#
_entry.id   AF-A0A1I0JK27-F1
#
_cell.length_a   1.000
_cell.length_b   1.000
_cell.length_c   1.000
_cell.angle_alpha   90.00
_cell.angle_beta   90.00
_cell.angle_gamma   90.00
#
_symmetry.space_group_name_H-M   'P 1'
#
loop_
_entity.id
_entity.type
_entity.pdbx_description
1 polymer ?
#
loop_
_entity_poly.entity_id
_entity_poly.type
_entity_poly.pdbx_seq_one_letter_code
_entity_poly.pdbx_strand_id
1 'polypeptide(L)'
;MRAANELGKRTVAVYAEEDKLGLHRFKADEAYRIGEGLGPVAAYLSIPEIIRVAKESGADAIHPGYGLLSENPEFVDACAAAGITFIG
;
A
#
# COMPACT_ATOMS: atom_id res chain seq x y z
N MET A 1 -4.79 9.69 -0.41
CA MET A 1 -3.76 10.69 -0.82
C MET A 1 -4.18 12.12 -0.52
N ARG A 2 -5.28 12.66 -1.06
CA ARG A 2 -5.69 14.07 -0.82
C ARG A 2 -5.81 14.43 0.67
N ALA A 3 -6.58 13.68 1.45
CA ALA A 3 -6.73 13.92 2.89
C ALA A 3 -5.39 13.82 3.65
N ALA A 4 -4.51 12.89 3.28
CA ALA A 4 -3.17 12.79 3.88
C ALA A 4 -2.33 14.03 3.58
N ASN A 5 -2.38 14.54 2.34
CA ASN A 5 -1.70 15.76 1.94
C ASN A 5 -2.25 16.99 2.67
N GLU A 6 -3.57 17.11 2.83
CA GLU A 6 -4.22 18.18 3.61
C GLU A 6 -3.78 18.18 5.09
N LEU A 7 -3.38 17.02 5.61
CA LEU A 7 -2.83 16.85 6.96
C LEU A 7 -1.29 16.95 7.01
N GLY A 8 -0.64 17.35 5.91
CA GLY A 8 0.81 17.47 5.81
C GLY A 8 1.56 16.14 5.92
N LYS A 9 0.91 15.02 5.59
CA LYS A 9 1.51 13.69 5.60
C LYS A 9 2.07 13.35 4.22
N ARG A 10 3.27 12.76 4.19
CA ARG A 10 3.84 12.14 2.99
C ARG A 10 3.04 10.89 2.61
N THR A 11 3.02 10.59 1.32
CA THR A 11 2.19 9.52 0.75
C THR A 11 3.01 8.59 -0.12
N VAL A 12 2.77 7.29 0.05
CA VAL A 12 3.38 6.22 -0.74
C VAL A 12 2.29 5.48 -1.49
N ALA A 13 2.49 5.26 -2.79
CA ALA A 13 1.65 4.41 -3.62
C ALA A 13 2.31 3.07 -3.91
N VAL A 14 1.49 2.03 -4.07
CA VAL A 14 1.90 0.76 -4.68
C VAL A 14 1.20 0.59 -6.02
N TYR A 15 1.83 -0.11 -6.95
CA TYR A 15 1.23 -0.43 -8.24
C TYR A 15 1.70 -1.78 -8.80
N ALA A 16 0.79 -2.52 -9.43
CA ALA A 16 1.13 -3.68 -10.26
C ALA A 16 1.72 -3.22 -11.61
N GLU A 17 2.47 -4.08 -12.32
CA GLU A 17 3.09 -3.71 -13.60
C GLU A 17 2.05 -3.24 -14.65
N GLU A 18 0.89 -3.89 -14.70
CA GLU A 18 -0.23 -3.54 -15.59
C GLU A 18 -0.85 -2.18 -15.23
N ASP A 19 -0.66 -1.71 -14.00
CA ASP A 19 -1.19 -0.46 -13.48
C ASP A 19 -0.11 0.64 -13.35
N LYS A 20 1.02 0.49 -14.03
CA LYS A 20 2.12 1.49 -14.04
C LYS A 20 1.72 2.87 -14.57
N LEU A 21 0.60 2.97 -15.29
CA LEU A 21 0.02 4.21 -15.78
C LEU A 21 -1.17 4.68 -14.92
N GLY A 22 -1.48 3.98 -13.83
CA GLY A 22 -2.54 4.33 -12.89
C GLY A 22 -2.34 5.71 -12.30
N LEU A 23 -3.41 6.51 -12.27
CA LEU A 23 -3.32 7.91 -11.84
C LEU A 23 -2.85 8.05 -10.39
N HIS A 24 -3.19 7.11 -9.51
CA HIS A 24 -2.82 7.14 -8.09
C HIS A 24 -1.29 7.11 -7.92
N ARG A 25 -0.57 6.39 -8.78
CA ARG A 25 0.90 6.32 -8.78
C ARG A 25 1.54 7.71 -8.87
N PHE A 26 0.99 8.59 -9.72
CA PHE A 26 1.51 9.94 -9.94
C PHE A 26 0.95 10.99 -8.96
N LYS A 27 0.05 10.59 -8.05
CA LYS A 27 -0.54 11.46 -7.04
C LYS A 27 0.07 11.29 -5.66
N ALA A 28 0.88 10.25 -5.46
CA ALA A 28 1.68 10.05 -4.27
C ALA A 28 3.05 10.73 -4.41
N ASP A 29 3.70 10.98 -3.29
CA ASP A 29 5.06 11.54 -3.24
C ASP A 29 6.10 10.50 -3.69
N GLU A 30 5.87 9.23 -3.35
CA GLU A 30 6.70 8.09 -3.73
C GLU A 30 5.82 6.93 -4.22
N ALA A 31 6.35 6.08 -5.11
CA ALA A 31 5.61 4.93 -5.63
C ALA A 31 6.50 3.73 -5.93
N TYR A 32 6.04 2.54 -5.54
CA TYR A 32 6.79 1.29 -5.65
C TYR A 32 5.99 0.24 -6.43
N ARG A 33 6.69 -0.47 -7.33
CA ARG A 33 6.11 -1.62 -8.01
C ARG A 33 5.99 -2.78 -7.01
N ILE A 34 4.88 -3.50 -7.08
CA ILE A 34 4.61 -4.70 -6.29
C ILE A 34 4.30 -5.90 -7.17
N GLY A 35 4.55 -7.09 -6.64
CA GLY A 35 4.07 -8.36 -7.20
C GLY A 35 4.75 -8.74 -8.52
N GLU A 36 6.07 -8.57 -8.60
CA GLU A 36 6.84 -9.04 -9.76
C GLU A 36 6.60 -10.53 -10.01
N GLY A 37 6.17 -10.87 -11.23
CA GLY A 37 5.80 -12.23 -11.62
C GLY A 37 4.40 -12.69 -11.17
N LEU A 38 3.64 -11.83 -10.45
CA LEU A 38 2.25 -12.08 -10.11
C LEU A 38 1.30 -11.46 -11.14
N GLY A 39 0.07 -11.98 -11.21
CA GLY A 39 -1.01 -11.30 -11.93
C GLY A 39 -1.43 -10.00 -11.24
N PRO A 40 -2.09 -9.06 -11.95
CA PRO A 40 -2.33 -7.71 -11.45
C PRO A 40 -3.12 -7.66 -10.15
N VAL A 41 -4.16 -8.49 -10.00
CA VAL A 41 -4.96 -8.57 -8.77
C VAL A 41 -4.15 -9.22 -7.64
N ALA A 42 -3.42 -10.29 -7.95
CA ALA A 42 -2.61 -11.00 -6.96
C ALA A 42 -1.49 -10.11 -6.38
N ALA A 43 -0.95 -9.19 -7.18
CA ALA A 43 0.01 -8.19 -6.71
C ALA A 43 -0.60 -7.34 -5.56
N TYR A 44 -1.80 -6.78 -5.77
CA TYR A 44 -2.49 -5.97 -4.75
C TYR A 44 -2.99 -6.77 -3.54
N LEU A 45 -3.16 -8.09 -3.67
CA LEU A 45 -3.51 -8.99 -2.57
C LEU A 45 -2.29 -9.55 -1.83
N SER A 46 -1.07 -9.25 -2.28
CA SER A 46 0.16 -9.76 -1.67
C SER A 46 0.52 -8.98 -0.41
N ILE A 47 0.07 -9.48 0.75
CA ILE A 47 0.46 -8.93 2.07
C ILE A 47 1.98 -8.76 2.20
N PRO A 48 2.84 -9.75 1.84
CA PRO A 48 4.28 -9.59 1.93
C PRO A 48 4.83 -8.41 1.13
N GLU A 49 4.31 -8.16 -0.07
CA GLU A 49 4.74 -7.05 -0.91
C GLU A 49 4.31 -5.69 -0.34
N ILE A 50 3.09 -5.60 0.18
CA ILE A 50 2.60 -4.36 0.80
C ILE A 50 3.43 -4.03 2.05
N ILE A 51 3.69 -5.02 2.91
CA ILE A 51 4.52 -4.85 4.11
C ILE A 51 5.97 -4.53 3.73
N ARG A 52 6.52 -5.16 2.68
CA ARG A 52 7.85 -4.85 2.16
C ARG A 52 7.97 -3.38 1.78
N VAL A 53 7.05 -2.87 0.96
CA VAL A 53 7.06 -1.47 0.52
C VAL A 53 6.90 -0.51 1.71
N ALA A 54 5.99 -0.81 2.64
CA ALA A 54 5.80 0.05 3.81
C ALA A 54 7.07 0.14 4.67
N LYS A 55 7.80 -0.97 4.85
CA LYS A 55 9.09 -0.97 5.56
C LYS A 55 10.19 -0.24 4.79
N GLU A 56 10.32 -0.49 3.49
CA GLU A 56 11.34 0.14 2.65
C GLU A 56 11.15 1.66 2.53
N SER A 57 9.90 2.12 2.45
CA SER A 57 9.56 3.55 2.41
C SER A 57 9.55 4.23 3.78
N GLY A 58 9.60 3.46 4.88
CA GLY A 58 9.46 3.99 6.24
C GLY A 58 8.07 4.55 6.53
N ALA A 59 7.02 3.94 5.98
CA ALA A 59 5.64 4.33 6.24
C ALA A 59 5.19 3.91 7.65
N ASP A 60 4.62 4.86 8.42
CA ASP A 60 4.14 4.60 9.78
C ASP A 60 2.72 4.02 9.82
N ALA A 61 1.96 4.14 8.72
CA ALA A 61 0.57 3.72 8.64
C ALA A 61 0.17 3.29 7.22
N ILE A 62 -0.78 2.37 7.12
CA ILE A 62 -1.40 1.94 5.86
C ILE A 62 -2.92 2.18 5.93
N HIS A 63 -3.43 2.90 4.94
CA HIS A 63 -4.87 3.03 4.69
C HIS A 63 -5.26 2.06 3.56
N PRO A 64 -6.06 1.01 3.82
CA PRO A 64 -6.32 -0.04 2.84
C PRO A 64 -7.33 0.35 1.75
N GLY A 65 -8.06 1.46 1.94
CA GLY A 65 -9.15 1.82 1.03
C GLY A 65 -10.36 0.94 1.28
N TYR A 66 -10.92 0.36 0.22
CA TYR A 66 -12.03 -0.60 0.28
C TYR A 66 -11.77 -1.74 -0.71
N GLY A 67 -12.31 -2.92 -0.41
CA GLY A 67 -11.97 -4.14 -1.14
C GLY A 67 -10.50 -4.53 -0.94
N LEU A 68 -10.02 -5.49 -1.74
CA LEU A 68 -8.67 -6.03 -1.62
C LEU A 68 -8.38 -6.53 -0.20
N LEU A 69 -7.47 -5.86 0.52
CA LEU A 69 -7.05 -6.23 1.87
C LEU A 69 -7.78 -5.44 2.97
N SER A 70 -8.77 -4.60 2.65
CA SER A 70 -9.43 -3.74 3.64
C SER A 70 -10.17 -4.49 4.74
N GLU A 71 -10.56 -5.73 4.49
CA GLU A 71 -11.30 -6.59 5.43
C GLU A 71 -10.53 -7.88 5.76
N ASN A 72 -9.24 -7.95 5.41
CA ASN A 72 -8.44 -9.15 5.64
C ASN A 72 -7.77 -9.10 7.02
N PRO A 73 -8.15 -9.98 7.98
CA PRO A 73 -7.57 -9.97 9.33
C PRO A 73 -6.07 -10.32 9.33
N GLU A 74 -5.60 -11.17 8.42
CA GLU A 74 -4.18 -11.49 8.31
C GLU A 74 -3.34 -10.27 7.92
N PHE A 75 -3.94 -9.33 7.18
CA PHE A 75 -3.26 -8.08 6.84
C PHE A 75 -3.16 -7.14 8.04
N VAL A 76 -4.19 -7.09 8.89
CA VAL A 76 -4.17 -6.34 10.16
C VAL A 76 -3.06 -6.88 11.07
N ASP A 77 -3.01 -8.21 11.25
CA ASP A 77 -1.98 -8.88 12.05
C ASP A 77 -0.57 -8.61 11.49
N ALA A 78 -0.41 -8.65 10.17
CA ALA A 78 0.87 -8.36 9.53
C ALA A 78 1.31 -6.90 9.71
N CYS A 79 0.38 -5.93 9.66
CA CYS A 79 0.67 -4.53 9.97
C CYS A 79 1.14 -4.37 11.42
N ALA A 80 0.40 -4.95 12.38
CA ALA A 80 0.75 -4.91 13.79
C ALA A 80 2.12 -5.54 14.07
N ALA A 81 2.40 -6.71 13.50
CA ALA A 81 3.69 -7.39 13.62
C ALA A 81 4.85 -6.59 12.99
N ALA A 82 4.55 -5.77 11.98
CA ALA A 82 5.52 -4.87 11.35
C ALA A 82 5.67 -3.51 12.07
N GLY A 83 4.88 -3.23 13.11
CA GLY A 83 4.87 -1.93 13.79
C GLY A 83 4.23 -0.82 12.96
N ILE A 84 3.35 -1.17 12.02
CA ILE A 84 2.67 -0.24 11.11
C ILE A 84 1.21 -0.08 11.55
N THR A 85 0.74 1.17 11.65
CA THR A 85 -0.66 1.44 12.00
C THR A 85 -1.57 1.07 10.84
N PHE A 86 -2.48 0.11 11.04
CA PHE A 86 -3.57 -0.13 10.11
C PHE A 86 -4.67 0.93 10.36
N ILE A 87 -5.09 1.65 9.33
CA ILE A 87 -6.15 2.65 9.43
C ILE A 87 -7.50 1.97 9.16
N GLY A 88 -8.05 1.37 10.22
CA GLY A 88 -9.30 0.62 10.22
C GLY A 88 -9.43 -0.27 11.44
#